data_AF-A0A8J2LD48-F1
#
_entry.id   AF-A0A8J2LD48-F1
#
_cell.length_a   1.000
_cell.length_b   1.000
_cell.length_c   1.000
_cell.angle_alpha   90.00
_cell.angle_beta   90.00
_cell.angle_gamma   90.00
#
_symmetry.space_group_name_H-M   'P 1'
#
loop_
_entity.id
_entity.type
_entity.pdbx_description
1 polymer ?
#
loop_
_entity_poly.entity_id
_entity_poly.type
_entity_poly.pdbx_seq_one_letter_code
_entity_poly.pdbx_strand_id
1 'polypeptide(L)'
;NGLLADATICADAVQDYGIQYDTHNLYGWKECEVTDKALKEVLNKRSFVLTRANFVGFGKWATHWIGGDNWSVWSHLGLSVIMMLQYNQFGAPYVGADICGFA
;
A
#
# COMPACT_ATOMS: atom_id res chain seq x y z
N ASN A 1 15.45 -2.54 -18.71
CA ASN A 1 14.83 -3.25 -19.86
C ASN A 1 13.31 -3.33 -19.81
N GLY A 2 12.63 -2.69 -18.85
CA GLY A 2 11.15 -2.61 -18.82
C GLY A 2 10.44 -3.96 -18.64
N LEU A 3 11.08 -4.91 -17.95
CA LEU A 3 10.53 -6.24 -17.73
C LEU A 3 9.54 -6.20 -16.56
N LEU A 4 8.44 -6.96 -16.67
CA LEU A 4 7.44 -7.07 -15.60
C LEU A 4 7.97 -7.69 -14.31
N ALA A 5 9.03 -8.50 -14.41
CA ALA A 5 9.67 -9.13 -13.26
C ALA A 5 10.75 -8.26 -12.60
N ASP A 6 10.97 -7.03 -13.08
CA ASP A 6 11.97 -6.13 -12.48
C ASP A 6 11.54 -5.73 -11.06
N ALA A 7 12.44 -5.92 -10.09
CA ALA A 7 12.17 -5.71 -8.65
C ALA A 7 10.93 -6.44 -8.08
N THR A 8 10.49 -7.55 -8.71
CA THR A 8 9.39 -8.40 -8.21
C THR A 8 9.58 -9.87 -8.63
N ILE A 9 8.59 -10.74 -8.35
CA ILE A 9 8.65 -12.17 -8.71
C ILE A 9 8.21 -12.40 -10.17
N CYS A 10 8.50 -13.59 -10.72
CA CYS A 10 8.20 -13.95 -12.10
C CYS A 10 6.69 -13.85 -12.42
N ALA A 11 6.35 -13.33 -13.60
CA ALA A 11 4.95 -13.12 -14.01
C ALA A 11 4.16 -14.42 -14.22
N ASP A 12 4.84 -15.54 -14.43
CA ASP A 12 4.26 -16.88 -14.54
C ASP A 12 4.20 -17.64 -13.19
N ALA A 13 4.63 -17.02 -12.09
CA ALA A 13 4.48 -17.61 -10.76
C ALA A 13 3.00 -17.83 -10.44
N VAL A 14 2.67 -18.99 -9.86
CA VAL A 14 1.29 -19.42 -9.62
C VAL A 14 0.86 -19.10 -8.19
N GLN A 15 -0.32 -18.52 -8.05
CA GLN A 15 -1.01 -18.25 -6.78
C GLN A 15 -2.42 -18.81 -6.81
N ASP A 16 -3.08 -18.87 -5.65
CA ASP A 16 -4.46 -19.34 -5.52
C ASP A 16 -5.47 -18.51 -6.35
N TYR A 17 -5.22 -17.20 -6.47
CA TYR A 17 -6.07 -16.27 -7.21
C TYR A 17 -5.72 -16.16 -8.71
N GLY A 18 -4.72 -16.89 -9.20
CA GLY A 18 -4.26 -16.84 -10.60
C GLY A 18 -2.74 -16.75 -10.73
N ILE A 19 -2.27 -16.47 -11.94
CA ILE A 19 -0.84 -16.24 -12.18
C ILE A 19 -0.45 -14.81 -11.77
N GLN A 20 0.82 -14.61 -11.39
CA GLN A 20 1.35 -13.33 -10.94
C GLN A 20 1.12 -12.21 -11.96
N TYR A 21 1.14 -12.50 -13.26
CA TYR A 21 0.86 -11.53 -14.31
C TYR A 21 -0.49 -10.81 -14.09
N ASP A 22 -1.53 -11.56 -13.71
CA ASP A 22 -2.88 -11.02 -13.49
C ASP A 22 -3.07 -10.49 -12.07
N THR A 23 -2.34 -11.04 -11.09
CA THR A 23 -2.58 -10.80 -9.66
C THR A 23 -1.55 -9.89 -8.98
N HIS A 24 -0.46 -9.50 -9.66
CA HIS A 24 0.64 -8.72 -9.08
C HIS A 24 0.16 -7.51 -8.25
N ASN A 25 -0.72 -6.70 -8.84
CA ASN A 25 -1.25 -5.49 -8.19
C ASN A 25 -2.17 -5.77 -7.00
N LEU A 26 -2.63 -7.03 -6.83
CA LEU A 26 -3.50 -7.44 -5.73
C LEU A 26 -2.73 -7.98 -4.52
N TYR A 27 -1.41 -8.15 -4.62
CA TYR A 27 -0.62 -8.78 -3.56
C TYR A 27 -0.76 -8.03 -2.22
N GLY A 28 -0.39 -6.74 -2.19
CA GLY A 28 -0.51 -5.92 -0.98
C GLY A 28 -1.97 -5.68 -0.55
N TRP A 29 -2.90 -5.63 -1.51
CA TRP A 29 -4.34 -5.54 -1.21
C TRP A 29 -4.84 -6.76 -0.44
N LYS A 30 -4.44 -7.97 -0.86
CA LYS A 30 -4.84 -9.22 -0.21
C LYS A 30 -4.16 -9.36 1.15
N GLU A 31 -2.89 -8.97 1.25
CA GLU A 31 -2.14 -8.93 2.51
C GLU A 31 -2.82 -8.04 3.56
N CYS A 32 -3.36 -6.88 3.15
CA CYS A 32 -4.13 -6.00 4.04
C CYS A 32 -5.36 -6.69 4.62
N GLU A 33 -6.16 -7.37 3.77
CA GLU A 33 -7.38 -8.06 4.19
C GLU A 33 -7.09 -9.15 5.22
N VAL A 34 -6.10 -10.02 4.94
CA VAL A 34 -5.78 -11.13 5.84
C VAL A 34 -5.15 -10.66 7.15
N THR A 35 -4.32 -9.61 7.10
CA THR A 35 -3.68 -9.03 8.29
C THR A 35 -4.70 -8.34 9.19
N ASP A 36 -5.65 -7.59 8.62
CA ASP A 36 -6.74 -6.97 9.36
C ASP A 36 -7.59 -8.02 10.11
N LYS A 37 -7.94 -9.11 9.43
CA LYS A 37 -8.67 -10.22 10.03
C LYS A 37 -7.89 -10.86 11.18
N ALA A 38 -6.62 -11.18 10.97
CA ALA A 38 -5.77 -11.80 11.98
C ALA A 38 -5.60 -10.90 13.22
N LEU A 39 -5.37 -9.60 13.04
CA LEU A 39 -5.24 -8.66 14.16
C LEU A 39 -6.52 -8.52 14.97
N LYS A 40 -7.69 -8.53 14.31
CA LYS A 40 -8.98 -8.51 15.00
C LYS A 40 -9.17 -9.76 15.85
N GLU A 41 -8.76 -10.93 15.36
CA GLU A 41 -8.83 -12.19 16.09
C GLU A 41 -7.88 -12.21 17.30
N VAL A 42 -6.63 -11.75 17.12
CA VAL A 42 -5.61 -11.75 18.19
C VAL A 42 -5.87 -10.69 19.26
N LEU A 43 -6.28 -9.49 18.87
CA LEU A 43 -6.38 -8.34 19.80
C LEU A 43 -7.80 -8.12 20.33
N ASN A 44 -8.82 -8.71 19.70
CA ASN A 44 -10.24 -8.47 19.99
C ASN A 44 -10.59 -6.96 20.07
N LYS A 45 -9.97 -6.17 19.19
CA LYS A 45 -10.10 -4.72 19.09
C LYS A 45 -10.08 -4.31 17.63
N ARG A 46 -10.34 -3.02 17.36
CA ARG A 46 -10.06 -2.44 16.05
C ARG A 46 -8.57 -2.64 15.73
N SER A 47 -8.31 -3.26 14.60
CA SER A 47 -6.99 -3.45 14.00
C SER A 47 -6.42 -2.11 13.52
N PHE A 48 -5.09 -2.08 13.45
CA PHE A 48 -4.34 -1.04 12.75
C PHE A 48 -3.32 -1.71 11.84
N VAL A 49 -3.47 -1.53 10.53
CA VAL A 49 -2.56 -2.07 9.52
C VAL A 49 -2.05 -0.89 8.71
N LEU A 50 -0.73 -0.74 8.62
CA LEU A 50 -0.07 0.24 7.76
C LEU A 50 0.53 -0.51 6.57
N THR A 51 0.13 -0.15 5.34
CA THR A 51 0.62 -0.82 4.12
C THR A 51 1.35 0.13 3.17
N ARG A 52 2.34 -0.42 2.47
CA ARG A 52 3.03 0.25 1.35
C ARG A 52 2.34 -0.03 0.02
N ALA A 53 2.17 -1.30 -0.35
CA ALA A 53 1.52 -1.71 -1.60
C ALA A 53 0.01 -1.87 -1.40
N ASN A 54 -0.79 -1.33 -2.32
CA ASN A 54 -2.24 -1.34 -2.20
C ASN A 54 -2.94 -1.34 -3.57
N PHE A 55 -4.25 -1.58 -3.56
CA PHE A 55 -5.13 -1.53 -4.72
C PHE A 55 -6.50 -0.96 -4.33
N VAL A 56 -7.37 -0.69 -5.31
CA VAL A 56 -8.69 -0.09 -5.10
C VAL A 56 -9.47 -0.81 -3.98
N GLY A 57 -9.97 -0.02 -3.00
CA GLY A 57 -10.76 -0.53 -1.87
C GLY A 57 -9.95 -0.96 -0.64
N PHE A 58 -8.62 -0.92 -0.67
CA PHE A 58 -7.79 -1.35 0.49
C PHE A 58 -8.07 -0.55 1.78
N GLY A 59 -8.52 0.71 1.66
CA GLY A 59 -8.81 1.62 2.78
C GLY A 59 -9.87 1.08 3.76
N LYS A 60 -10.59 0.03 3.39
CA LYS A 60 -11.46 -0.75 4.28
C LYS A 60 -10.70 -1.47 5.41
N TRP A 61 -9.45 -1.88 5.16
CA TRP A 61 -8.65 -2.74 6.04
C TRP A 61 -7.39 -2.06 6.57
N ALA A 62 -6.77 -1.19 5.77
CA ALA A 62 -5.45 -0.64 6.08
C ALA A 62 -5.34 0.87 5.83
N THR A 63 -4.34 1.46 6.48
CA THR A 63 -3.87 2.83 6.29
C THR A 63 -2.67 2.81 5.34
N HIS A 64 -2.40 3.93 4.68
CA HIS A 64 -1.27 4.03 3.75
C HIS A 64 -0.31 5.14 4.15
N TRP A 65 0.97 4.92 3.86
CA TRP A 65 1.97 5.95 4.00
C TRP A 65 2.58 6.29 2.63
N ILE A 66 2.50 7.57 2.29
CA ILE A 66 2.83 8.17 1.01
C ILE A 66 4.31 8.48 0.93
N GLY A 67 4.86 8.21 -0.26
CA GLY A 67 6.24 8.53 -0.56
C GLY A 67 7.12 7.59 0.24
N GLY A 68 6.96 6.29 -0.01
CA GLY A 68 7.49 5.20 0.79
C GLY A 68 9.01 5.15 0.98
N ASP A 69 9.71 6.19 0.52
CA ASP A 69 11.10 6.59 0.70
C ASP A 69 11.22 8.07 0.23
N ASN A 70 10.48 9.00 0.84
CA ASN A 70 10.51 10.42 0.44
C ASN A 70 11.82 11.10 0.88
N TRP A 71 12.22 12.15 0.17
CA TRP A 71 13.46 12.87 0.46
C TRP A 71 13.16 14.13 1.27
N SER A 72 14.12 14.52 2.10
CA SER A 72 14.09 15.71 2.96
C SER A 72 14.28 17.00 2.15
N VAL A 73 13.42 17.21 1.14
CA VAL A 73 13.45 18.33 0.20
C VAL A 73 12.07 18.98 0.06
N TRP A 74 12.04 20.29 -0.17
CA TRP A 74 10.80 21.08 -0.23
C TRP A 74 9.81 20.61 -1.30
N SER A 75 10.29 20.06 -2.42
CA SER A 75 9.41 19.52 -3.46
C SER A 75 8.59 18.33 -2.96
N HIS A 76 9.18 17.44 -2.14
CA HIS A 76 8.47 16.28 -1.59
C HIS A 76 7.43 16.68 -0.54
N LEU A 77 7.69 17.77 0.21
CA LEU A 77 6.68 18.35 1.09
C LEU A 77 5.45 18.80 0.29
N GLY A 78 5.65 19.53 -0.82
CA GLY A 78 4.54 19.96 -1.69
C GLY A 78 3.77 18.79 -2.31
N LEU A 79 4.49 17.77 -2.80
CA LEU A 79 3.88 16.57 -3.38
C LEU A 79 3.04 15.77 -2.37
N SER A 80 3.45 15.75 -1.09
CA SER A 80 2.71 15.03 -0.05
C SER A 80 1.26 15.50 0.09
N VAL A 81 1.00 16.81 -0.05
CA VAL A 81 -0.36 17.38 0.04
C VAL A 81 -1.25 16.85 -1.07
N ILE A 82 -0.75 16.85 -2.31
CA ILE A 82 -1.49 16.38 -3.48
C ILE A 82 -1.82 14.89 -3.33
N MET A 83 -0.81 14.09 -2.97
CA MET A 83 -0.99 12.65 -2.81
C MET A 83 -1.96 12.31 -1.67
N MET A 84 -1.92 13.03 -0.53
CA MET A 84 -2.88 12.82 0.55
C MET A 84 -4.31 13.10 0.10
N LEU A 85 -4.54 14.15 -0.69
CA LEU A 85 -5.85 14.46 -1.25
C LEU A 85 -6.33 13.39 -2.24
N GLN A 86 -5.44 12.85 -3.06
CA GLN A 86 -5.77 11.75 -3.99
C GLN A 86 -6.19 10.49 -3.25
N TYR A 87 -5.45 10.08 -2.22
CA TYR A 87 -5.81 8.90 -1.42
C TYR A 87 -7.14 9.06 -0.68
N ASN A 88 -7.49 10.28 -0.25
CA ASN A 88 -8.82 10.57 0.28
C ASN A 88 -9.92 10.33 -0.77
N GLN A 89 -9.70 10.76 -2.02
CA GLN A 89 -10.63 10.49 -3.13
C GLN A 89 -10.72 9.00 -3.47
N PHE A 90 -9.65 8.23 -3.27
CA PHE A 90 -9.62 6.78 -3.46
C PHE A 90 -10.26 5.98 -2.30
N GLY A 91 -10.82 6.66 -1.28
CA GLY A 91 -11.46 6.02 -0.14
C GLY A 91 -10.46 5.50 0.91
N ALA A 92 -9.26 6.05 0.96
CA ALA A 92 -8.23 5.74 1.95
C ALA A 92 -7.82 7.01 2.74
N PRO A 93 -8.68 7.50 3.65
CA PRO A 93 -8.46 8.79 4.32
C PRO A 93 -7.39 8.74 5.42
N TYR A 94 -7.08 7.55 5.96
CA TYR A 94 -5.98 7.37 6.90
C TYR A 94 -4.67 7.24 6.12
N VAL A 95 -4.13 8.40 5.78
CA VAL A 95 -2.95 8.52 4.94
C VAL A 95 -2.05 9.67 5.39
N GLY A 96 -0.74 9.52 5.24
CA GLY A 96 0.24 10.57 5.56
C GLY A 96 1.58 10.31 4.89
N ALA A 97 2.49 11.30 4.90
CA ALA A 97 3.86 11.13 4.46
C ALA A 97 4.82 11.14 5.66
N ASP A 98 6.06 10.71 5.45
CA ASP A 98 7.10 10.84 6.48
C ASP A 98 7.41 12.32 6.68
N ILE A 99 7.05 12.80 7.87
CA ILE A 99 7.30 14.18 8.30
C ILE A 99 8.81 14.37 8.40
N CYS A 100 9.29 15.50 7.88
CA CYS A 100 10.71 15.84 7.69
C CYS A 100 11.44 15.10 6.57
N GLY A 101 10.86 14.07 5.95
CA GLY A 101 11.51 13.23 4.94
C GLY A 101 12.14 11.98 5.55
N PHE A 102 12.21 10.91 4.75
CA PHE A 102 12.81 9.63 5.12
C PHE A 102 14.32 9.62 4.84
N ALA A 103 14.72 10.05 3.63
CA ALA A 103 16.10 10.11 3.15
C ALA A 103 16.67 11.54 3.15
#